data_AF-A0A1Z8P3U4-F1
#
_entry.id   AF-A0A1Z8P3U4-F1
#
_cell.length_a   1.000
_cell.length_b   1.000
_cell.length_c   1.000
_cell.angle_alpha   90.00
_cell.angle_beta   90.00
_cell.angle_gamma   90.00
#
_symmetry.space_group_name_H-M   'P 1'
#
loop_
_entity.id
_entity.type
_entity.pdbx_description
1 polymer ?
#
loop_
_entity_poly.entity_id
_entity_poly.type
_entity_poly.pdbx_seq_one_letter_code
_entity_poly.pdbx_strand_id
1 'polypeptide(L)'
;MIRKTSFPDRADRLSLISQDLVLCKSYPLLKIGKINDEHFEDLRKKINSYIYTNLSNFYYDETINFDSSLFESQPNQIRGLPNITPNGLILPKKPTCSEYNNIHSSVVKIFQEFKLDKHVSNIHAPINIRLVDGAKSKNDQRPHSSTKMHSDIWAGEPSNSIAVFIPIFSDEKNINVKWIEPLTFPEKLMQPLSDFNDGKDIVNGGMEYEVDFSPGNIILVDPYLIHATNKVRDLLRLSIDFRFITQKVIDKDLIAPGTRQDNYLSYEEWSDIGQGRSLTSALPLTKFSNETNRRQNKYAAEYGVIKIKDGNPY
;
A
#
# COMPACT_ATOMS: atom_id res chain seq x y z
N MET A 1 9.05 13.03 29.64
CA MET A 1 7.71 13.66 29.64
C MET A 1 7.01 13.15 28.38
N ILE A 2 5.95 12.34 28.49
CA ILE A 2 5.23 11.81 27.32
C ILE A 2 4.42 12.96 26.72
N ARG A 3 4.82 13.42 25.54
CA ARG A 3 4.10 14.49 24.83
C ARG A 3 2.77 13.95 24.33
N LYS A 4 1.66 14.60 24.70
CA LYS A 4 0.33 14.28 24.13
C LYS A 4 0.31 14.65 22.65
N THR A 5 -0.36 13.84 21.85
CA THR A 5 -0.57 14.09 20.42
C THR A 5 -1.26 15.42 20.18
N SER A 6 -0.91 16.09 19.07
CA SER A 6 -1.62 17.28 18.59
C SER A 6 -2.90 16.94 17.81
N PHE A 7 -3.22 15.64 17.64
CA PHE A 7 -4.31 15.14 16.81
C PHE A 7 -5.24 14.19 17.57
N PRO A 8 -5.84 14.60 18.70
CA PRO A 8 -6.63 13.71 19.56
C PRO A 8 -7.78 13.03 18.82
N ASP A 9 -8.57 13.76 18.03
CA ASP A 9 -9.73 13.19 17.32
C ASP A 9 -9.34 12.10 16.31
N ARG A 10 -8.18 12.28 15.65
CA ARG A 10 -7.61 11.31 14.70
C ARG A 10 -7.08 10.08 15.43
N ALA A 11 -6.39 10.29 16.54
CA ALA A 11 -5.89 9.21 17.38
C ALA A 11 -7.03 8.37 17.98
N ASP A 12 -8.12 9.00 18.39
CA ASP A 12 -9.31 8.33 18.90
C ASP A 12 -10.02 7.53 17.80
N ARG A 13 -10.15 8.10 16.59
CA ARG A 13 -10.67 7.36 15.44
C ARG A 13 -9.80 6.13 15.12
N LEU A 14 -8.48 6.31 15.03
CA LEU A 14 -7.59 5.20 14.70
C LEU A 14 -7.59 4.12 15.79
N SER A 15 -7.69 4.52 17.06
CA SER A 15 -7.80 3.58 18.18
C SER A 15 -9.11 2.79 18.16
N LEU A 16 -10.22 3.42 17.77
CA LEU A 16 -11.51 2.75 17.55
C LEU A 16 -11.42 1.73 16.40
N ILE A 17 -10.83 2.13 15.27
CA ILE A 17 -10.63 1.25 14.11
C ILE A 17 -9.78 0.04 14.47
N SER A 18 -8.75 0.26 15.30
CA SER A 18 -7.79 -0.78 15.66
C SER A 18 -8.18 -1.59 16.90
N GLN A 19 -9.39 -1.43 17.44
CA GLN A 19 -9.75 -1.98 18.77
C GLN A 19 -9.75 -3.51 18.81
N ASP A 20 -10.02 -4.16 17.68
CA ASP A 20 -10.09 -5.61 17.53
C ASP A 20 -8.73 -6.20 17.07
N LEU A 21 -7.69 -5.39 16.90
CA LEU A 21 -6.35 -5.86 16.57
C LEU A 21 -5.61 -6.33 17.83
N VAL A 22 -4.85 -7.43 17.69
CA VAL A 22 -3.81 -7.76 18.66
C VAL A 22 -2.61 -6.84 18.42
N LEU A 23 -2.59 -5.71 19.14
CA LEU A 23 -1.61 -4.64 18.92
C LEU A 23 -0.22 -5.02 19.43
N CYS A 24 0.79 -4.93 18.55
CA CYS A 24 2.21 -5.02 18.91
C CYS A 24 2.78 -3.66 19.31
N LYS A 25 2.36 -2.60 18.61
CA LYS A 25 2.72 -1.20 18.91
C LYS A 25 1.51 -0.30 18.67
N SER A 26 1.37 0.73 19.50
CA SER A 26 0.25 1.66 19.47
C SER A 26 0.75 3.07 19.67
N TYR A 27 0.77 3.84 18.59
CA TYR A 27 1.04 5.28 18.59
C TYR A 27 -0.27 6.03 18.29
N PRO A 28 -0.31 7.36 18.53
CA PRO A 28 -1.49 8.17 18.19
C PRO A 28 -1.93 8.02 16.73
N LEU A 29 -1.02 8.15 15.77
CA LEU A 29 -1.34 8.12 14.33
C LEU A 29 -0.90 6.85 13.59
N LEU A 30 -0.43 5.84 14.33
CA LEU A 30 0.02 4.56 13.77
C LEU A 30 -0.32 3.40 14.71
N LYS A 31 -0.89 2.33 14.17
CA LYS A 31 -1.17 1.09 14.90
C LYS A 31 -0.54 -0.08 14.16
N ILE A 32 -0.02 -1.04 14.92
CA ILE A 32 0.55 -2.28 14.37
C ILE A 32 -0.18 -3.45 15.02
N GLY A 33 -0.86 -4.24 14.21
CA GLY A 33 -1.45 -5.52 14.61
C GLY A 33 -0.65 -6.70 14.07
N LYS A 34 -0.68 -7.83 14.78
CA LYS A 34 -0.13 -9.10 14.29
C LYS A 34 -1.22 -9.89 13.55
N ILE A 35 -0.98 -10.22 12.28
CA ILE A 35 -1.86 -11.09 11.48
C ILE A 35 -1.70 -12.53 11.97
N ASN A 36 -2.80 -13.29 12.04
CA ASN A 36 -2.73 -14.72 12.30
C ASN A 36 -1.79 -15.43 11.30
N ASP A 37 -0.94 -16.32 11.80
CA ASP A 37 0.09 -16.97 10.98
C ASP A 37 -0.51 -17.77 9.81
N GLU A 38 -1.68 -18.41 9.97
CA GLU A 38 -2.35 -19.14 8.88
C GLU A 38 -2.77 -18.19 7.75
N HIS A 39 -3.41 -17.06 8.09
CA HIS A 39 -3.82 -16.07 7.11
C HIS A 39 -2.62 -15.39 6.44
N PHE A 40 -1.56 -15.11 7.20
CA PHE A 40 -0.34 -14.53 6.66
C PHE A 40 0.36 -15.51 5.70
N GLU A 41 0.45 -16.80 6.04
CA GLU A 41 1.05 -17.81 5.17
C GLU A 41 0.23 -18.06 3.90
N ASP A 42 -1.11 -18.05 3.97
CA ASP A 42 -1.99 -18.09 2.78
C ASP A 42 -1.72 -16.89 1.86
N LEU A 43 -1.68 -15.68 2.43
CA LEU A 43 -1.37 -14.46 1.68
C LEU A 43 0.02 -14.52 1.03
N ARG A 44 1.04 -14.95 1.80
CA ARG A 44 2.42 -15.06 1.32
C ARG A 44 2.54 -16.05 0.17
N LYS A 45 1.87 -17.22 0.24
CA LYS A 45 1.84 -18.20 -0.86
C LYS A 45 1.21 -17.63 -2.13
N LYS A 46 0.13 -16.87 -2.01
CA LYS A 46 -0.54 -16.24 -3.17
C LYS A 46 0.28 -15.12 -3.78
N ILE A 47 0.96 -14.31 -2.96
CA ILE A 47 1.95 -13.35 -3.44
C ILE A 47 3.08 -14.08 -4.17
N ASN A 48 3.60 -15.16 -3.61
CA ASN A 48 4.65 -15.94 -4.24
C ASN A 48 4.21 -16.50 -5.60
N SER A 49 2.98 -17.01 -5.68
CA SER A 49 2.36 -17.47 -6.94
C SER A 49 2.24 -16.33 -7.95
N TYR A 50 1.81 -15.14 -7.53
CA TYR A 50 1.74 -13.98 -8.42
C TYR A 50 3.12 -13.58 -8.97
N ILE A 51 4.14 -13.51 -8.11
CA ILE A 51 5.52 -13.22 -8.56
C ILE A 51 6.03 -14.31 -9.51
N TYR A 52 5.79 -15.58 -9.18
CA TYR A 52 6.13 -16.70 -10.05
C TYR A 52 5.47 -16.59 -11.43
N THR A 53 4.16 -16.35 -11.50
CA THR A 53 3.45 -16.21 -12.78
C THR A 53 4.00 -15.04 -13.60
N ASN A 54 4.39 -13.92 -12.97
CA ASN A 54 5.06 -12.83 -13.66
C ASN A 54 6.42 -13.26 -14.25
N LEU A 55 7.23 -13.96 -13.45
CA LEU A 55 8.55 -14.43 -13.88
C LEU A 55 8.44 -15.47 -15.00
N SER A 56 7.59 -16.48 -14.86
CA SER A 56 7.43 -17.56 -15.84
C SER A 56 6.84 -17.08 -17.16
N ASN A 57 5.96 -16.06 -17.15
CA ASN A 57 5.44 -15.49 -18.39
C ASN A 57 6.44 -14.56 -19.08
N PHE A 58 7.30 -13.86 -18.34
CA PHE A 58 8.26 -12.93 -18.94
C PHE A 58 9.57 -13.62 -19.36
N TYR A 59 10.10 -14.49 -18.51
CA TYR A 59 11.28 -15.31 -18.74
C TYR A 59 10.88 -16.72 -19.18
N TYR A 60 10.03 -16.82 -20.21
CA TYR A 60 9.40 -18.09 -20.63
C TYR A 60 10.40 -19.15 -21.11
N ASP A 61 11.61 -18.74 -21.52
CA ASP A 61 12.72 -19.62 -21.92
C ASP A 61 13.61 -20.05 -20.73
N GLU A 62 13.36 -19.55 -19.52
CA GLU A 62 14.13 -19.89 -18.31
C GLU A 62 13.34 -20.84 -17.40
N THR A 63 14.06 -21.76 -16.73
CA THR A 63 13.46 -22.59 -15.67
C THR A 63 13.42 -21.79 -14.37
N ILE A 64 12.24 -21.29 -14.00
CA ILE A 64 11.99 -20.66 -12.71
C ILE A 64 11.49 -21.72 -11.73
N ASN A 65 12.18 -21.89 -10.61
CA ASN A 65 11.75 -22.79 -9.54
C ASN A 65 10.68 -22.11 -8.68
N PHE A 66 9.52 -22.75 -8.53
CA PHE A 66 8.49 -22.29 -7.60
C PHE A 66 8.73 -22.89 -6.22
N ASP A 67 9.33 -22.11 -5.32
CA ASP A 67 9.51 -22.47 -3.91
C ASP A 67 9.30 -21.27 -2.99
N SER A 68 9.28 -21.49 -1.68
CA SER A 68 9.05 -20.45 -0.67
C SER A 68 10.15 -19.39 -0.59
N SER A 69 11.30 -19.64 -1.21
CA SER A 69 12.46 -18.74 -1.29
C SER A 69 12.62 -18.07 -2.66
N LEU A 70 11.59 -18.11 -3.52
CA LEU A 70 11.61 -17.49 -4.85
C LEU A 70 12.03 -16.02 -4.79
N PHE A 71 11.54 -15.27 -3.80
CA PHE A 71 11.83 -13.85 -3.65
C PHE A 71 13.32 -13.59 -3.35
N GLU A 72 13.92 -14.40 -2.48
CA GLU A 72 15.33 -14.32 -2.11
C GLU A 72 16.26 -14.89 -3.19
N SER A 73 15.81 -15.90 -3.95
CA SER A 73 16.62 -16.61 -4.93
C SER A 73 16.64 -15.99 -6.32
N GLN A 74 15.64 -15.17 -6.69
CA GLN A 74 15.52 -14.54 -8.02
C GLN A 74 15.48 -12.99 -8.00
N PRO A 75 16.31 -12.30 -7.19
CA PRO A 75 16.16 -10.85 -6.99
C PRO A 75 16.45 -10.04 -8.25
N ASN A 76 17.31 -10.52 -9.15
CA ASN A 76 17.64 -9.82 -10.40
C ASN A 76 16.50 -9.93 -11.41
N GLN A 77 15.91 -11.12 -11.56
CA GLN A 77 14.76 -11.33 -12.44
C GLN A 77 13.53 -10.56 -11.93
N ILE A 78 13.32 -10.52 -10.60
CA ILE A 78 12.24 -9.72 -10.00
C ILE A 78 12.42 -8.23 -10.31
N ARG A 79 13.63 -7.68 -10.18
CA ARG A 79 13.93 -6.29 -10.60
C ARG A 79 13.68 -6.06 -12.09
N GLY A 80 13.90 -7.09 -12.91
CA GLY A 80 13.76 -7.05 -14.37
C GLY A 80 12.33 -7.14 -14.88
N LEU A 81 11.34 -7.41 -14.02
CA LEU A 81 9.95 -7.55 -14.44
C LEU A 81 9.43 -6.29 -15.16
N PRO A 82 8.75 -6.46 -16.31
CA PRO A 82 8.47 -5.36 -17.22
C PRO A 82 7.31 -4.46 -16.75
N ASN A 83 6.46 -4.98 -15.88
CA ASN A 83 5.25 -4.33 -15.35
C ASN A 83 5.47 -3.60 -14.03
N ILE A 84 6.72 -3.33 -13.66
CA ILE A 84 7.06 -2.53 -12.46
C ILE A 84 7.07 -1.05 -12.83
N THR A 85 6.26 -0.25 -12.13
CA THR A 85 6.27 1.23 -12.28
C THR A 85 7.55 1.84 -11.68
N PRO A 86 7.91 3.10 -12.01
CA PRO A 86 9.03 3.79 -11.37
C PRO A 86 8.92 3.92 -9.83
N ASN A 87 7.72 3.81 -9.28
CA ASN A 87 7.46 3.83 -7.83
C ASN A 87 7.44 2.41 -7.21
N GLY A 88 7.69 1.37 -8.00
CA GLY A 88 7.78 -0.01 -7.51
C GLY A 88 6.48 -0.82 -7.54
N LEU A 89 5.37 -0.27 -8.05
CA LEU A 89 4.13 -1.05 -8.19
C LEU A 89 4.30 -2.16 -9.23
N ILE A 90 4.05 -3.40 -8.86
CA ILE A 90 3.98 -4.54 -9.78
C ILE A 90 2.54 -4.64 -10.30
N LEU A 91 2.30 -4.12 -11.50
CA LEU A 91 0.96 -3.98 -12.06
C LEU A 91 0.43 -5.32 -12.59
N PRO A 92 -0.78 -5.78 -12.19
CA PRO A 92 -1.37 -6.96 -12.81
C PRO A 92 -1.58 -6.74 -14.32
N LYS A 93 -1.33 -7.78 -15.08
CA LYS A 93 -1.50 -7.84 -16.54
C LYS A 93 -2.39 -9.01 -16.88
N LYS A 94 -2.85 -9.10 -18.13
CA LYS A 94 -3.70 -10.19 -18.60
C LYS A 94 -3.28 -11.59 -18.08
N PRO A 95 -2.01 -12.02 -18.17
CA PRO A 95 -1.62 -13.36 -17.71
C PRO A 95 -1.55 -13.52 -16.19
N THR A 96 -1.60 -12.44 -15.40
CA THR A 96 -1.36 -12.46 -13.95
C THR A 96 -2.55 -11.96 -13.12
N CYS A 97 -3.66 -11.62 -13.78
CA CYS A 97 -4.88 -11.14 -13.10
C CYS A 97 -5.46 -12.21 -12.17
N SER A 98 -5.43 -13.48 -12.52
CA SER A 98 -6.03 -14.56 -11.70
C SER A 98 -5.38 -14.62 -10.30
N GLU A 99 -4.06 -14.68 -10.24
CA GLU A 99 -3.29 -14.70 -9.01
C GLU A 99 -3.48 -13.39 -8.22
N TYR A 100 -3.59 -12.27 -8.92
CA TYR A 100 -3.85 -10.98 -8.28
C TYR A 100 -5.22 -10.91 -7.60
N ASN A 101 -6.25 -11.49 -8.20
CA ASN A 101 -7.58 -11.61 -7.58
C ASN A 101 -7.54 -12.49 -6.32
N ASN A 102 -6.78 -13.58 -6.32
CA ASN A 102 -6.61 -14.43 -5.14
C ASN A 102 -5.95 -13.68 -3.96
N ILE A 103 -5.05 -12.74 -4.25
CA ILE A 103 -4.43 -11.89 -3.24
C ILE A 103 -5.49 -10.98 -2.60
N HIS A 104 -6.35 -10.34 -3.41
CA HIS A 104 -7.48 -9.54 -2.90
C HIS A 104 -8.34 -10.34 -1.91
N SER A 105 -8.79 -11.54 -2.29
CA SER A 105 -9.61 -12.38 -1.40
C SER A 105 -8.90 -12.76 -0.10
N SER A 106 -7.57 -12.83 -0.10
CA SER A 106 -6.79 -13.12 1.12
C SER A 106 -6.69 -11.92 2.04
N VAL A 107 -6.54 -10.72 1.48
CA VAL A 107 -6.59 -9.47 2.26
C VAL A 107 -7.97 -9.25 2.86
N VAL A 108 -9.04 -9.66 2.17
CA VAL A 108 -10.41 -9.64 2.72
C VAL A 108 -10.53 -10.49 3.99
N LYS A 109 -9.96 -11.71 4.00
CA LYS A 109 -9.95 -12.56 5.22
C LYS A 109 -9.25 -11.89 6.39
N ILE A 110 -8.12 -11.22 6.14
CA ILE A 110 -7.39 -10.46 7.16
C ILE A 110 -8.24 -9.28 7.68
N PHE A 111 -8.98 -8.60 6.79
CA PHE A 111 -9.90 -7.54 7.20
C PHE A 111 -11.02 -8.06 8.09
N GLN A 112 -11.59 -9.22 7.75
CA GLN A 112 -12.65 -9.86 8.51
C GLN A 112 -12.16 -10.38 9.87
N GLU A 113 -10.94 -10.94 9.94
CA GLU A 113 -10.29 -11.35 11.19
C GLU A 113 -10.27 -10.20 12.20
N PHE A 114 -9.89 -9.01 11.73
CA PHE A 114 -9.78 -7.81 12.55
C PHE A 114 -11.06 -6.98 12.63
N LYS A 115 -12.16 -7.44 12.03
CA LYS A 115 -13.43 -6.71 11.91
C LYS A 115 -13.27 -5.29 11.34
N LEU A 116 -12.25 -5.08 10.50
CA LEU A 116 -11.98 -3.78 9.88
C LEU A 116 -13.09 -3.38 8.91
N ASP A 117 -13.82 -4.35 8.35
CA ASP A 117 -14.99 -4.15 7.49
C ASP A 117 -16.03 -3.19 8.09
N LYS A 118 -16.23 -3.26 9.41
CA LYS A 118 -17.18 -2.39 10.14
C LYS A 118 -16.76 -0.92 10.17
N HIS A 119 -15.52 -0.63 9.83
CA HIS A 119 -14.95 0.72 9.87
C HIS A 119 -14.68 1.28 8.47
N VAL A 120 -14.87 0.47 7.43
CA VAL A 120 -14.55 0.81 6.04
C VAL A 120 -15.82 1.22 5.29
N SER A 121 -15.76 2.37 4.63
CA SER A 121 -16.74 2.78 3.62
C SER A 121 -16.31 2.29 2.24
N ASN A 122 -15.08 2.66 1.84
CA ASN A 122 -14.55 2.37 0.52
C ASN A 122 -13.08 1.95 0.59
N ILE A 123 -12.61 1.19 -0.40
CA ILE A 123 -11.24 0.70 -0.51
C ILE A 123 -10.63 1.20 -1.80
N HIS A 124 -9.42 1.74 -1.73
CA HIS A 124 -8.63 2.03 -2.92
C HIS A 124 -8.39 0.73 -3.69
N ALA A 125 -8.87 0.65 -4.93
CA ALA A 125 -8.79 -0.54 -5.75
C ALA A 125 -8.05 -0.25 -7.07
N PRO A 126 -7.12 -1.13 -7.49
CA PRO A 126 -6.65 -2.32 -6.76
C PRO A 126 -5.83 -2.00 -5.51
N ILE A 127 -5.64 -3.02 -4.65
CA ILE A 127 -4.61 -2.97 -3.60
C ILE A 127 -3.24 -3.03 -4.26
N ASN A 128 -2.24 -2.31 -3.76
CA ASN A 128 -0.95 -2.30 -4.45
C ASN A 128 -0.03 -3.42 -3.96
N ILE A 129 0.62 -4.12 -4.87
CA ILE A 129 1.81 -4.92 -4.56
C ILE A 129 3.02 -4.07 -4.92
N ARG A 130 3.79 -3.65 -3.92
CA ARG A 130 4.92 -2.72 -4.09
C ARG A 130 6.23 -3.42 -3.80
N LEU A 131 7.11 -3.40 -4.80
CA LEU A 131 8.52 -3.71 -4.69
C LEU A 131 9.30 -2.43 -4.42
N VAL A 132 10.02 -2.37 -3.31
CA VAL A 132 11.00 -1.32 -3.04
C VAL A 132 12.38 -1.88 -3.27
N ASP A 133 13.09 -1.28 -4.21
CA ASP A 133 14.52 -1.51 -4.41
C ASP A 133 15.32 -0.54 -3.54
N GLY A 134 16.17 -1.11 -2.68
CA GLY A 134 17.05 -0.37 -1.78
C GLY A 134 18.24 0.28 -2.48
N ALA A 135 18.51 -0.05 -3.74
CA ALA A 135 19.47 0.70 -4.54
C ALA A 135 19.02 2.17 -4.70
N LYS A 136 19.96 3.10 -4.50
CA LYS A 136 19.76 4.52 -4.81
C LYS A 136 19.58 4.68 -6.31
N SER A 137 18.58 5.45 -6.71
CA SER A 137 18.26 5.66 -8.13
C SER A 137 17.93 7.11 -8.43
N LYS A 138 18.00 7.50 -9.71
CA LYS A 138 17.53 8.83 -10.16
C LYS A 138 16.05 9.06 -9.84
N ASN A 139 15.27 7.99 -9.70
CA ASN A 139 13.85 8.06 -9.36
C ASN A 139 13.62 8.63 -7.95
N ASP A 140 14.63 8.57 -7.07
CA ASP A 140 14.56 9.09 -5.69
C ASP A 140 14.52 10.62 -5.64
N GLN A 141 14.89 11.30 -6.74
CA GLN A 141 14.91 12.77 -6.86
C GLN A 141 13.60 13.36 -7.39
N ARG A 142 12.64 12.53 -7.82
CA ARG A 142 11.38 13.01 -8.38
C ARG A 142 10.55 13.79 -7.36
N PRO A 143 9.66 14.71 -7.80
CA PRO A 143 8.87 15.54 -6.89
C PRO A 143 8.09 14.74 -5.84
N HIS A 144 7.46 13.64 -6.25
CA HIS A 144 6.68 12.74 -5.39
C HIS A 144 7.40 11.42 -5.06
N SER A 145 8.72 11.45 -4.87
CA SER A 145 9.45 10.24 -4.47
C SER A 145 9.07 9.80 -3.05
N SER A 146 8.82 8.51 -2.85
CA SER A 146 8.55 7.92 -1.52
C SER A 146 9.72 8.03 -0.53
N THR A 147 10.93 8.33 -1.01
CA THR A 147 12.12 8.56 -0.17
C THR A 147 12.15 9.97 0.44
N LYS A 148 11.29 10.88 -0.02
CA LYS A 148 11.09 12.18 0.61
C LYS A 148 10.07 12.06 1.73
N MET A 149 10.24 12.83 2.80
CA MET A 149 9.24 12.95 3.86
C MET A 149 7.94 13.47 3.28
N HIS A 150 6.84 12.75 3.46
CA HIS A 150 5.54 13.12 2.93
C HIS A 150 4.38 12.63 3.80
N SER A 151 3.23 13.30 3.63
CA SER A 151 1.92 12.85 4.10
C SER A 151 1.12 12.33 2.90
N ASP A 152 0.21 11.38 3.13
CA ASP A 152 -0.71 10.91 2.09
C ASP A 152 -1.66 12.04 1.60
N ILE A 153 -1.91 13.07 2.43
CA ILE A 153 -2.64 14.28 2.01
C ILE A 153 -1.94 14.98 0.86
N TRP A 154 -0.60 15.03 0.89
CA TRP A 154 0.21 15.69 -0.15
C TRP A 154 0.21 14.90 -1.46
N ALA A 155 -0.10 13.60 -1.41
CA ALA A 155 -0.36 12.77 -2.58
C ALA A 155 -1.81 12.91 -3.10
N GLY A 156 -2.66 13.64 -2.38
CA GLY A 156 -4.06 13.87 -2.72
C GLY A 156 -5.03 12.80 -2.25
N GLU A 157 -4.66 11.99 -1.25
CA GLU A 157 -5.58 11.09 -0.58
C GLU A 157 -6.58 11.86 0.30
N PRO A 158 -7.82 11.36 0.47
CA PRO A 158 -8.76 11.94 1.42
C PRO A 158 -8.24 11.89 2.85
N SER A 159 -8.58 12.91 3.64
CA SER A 159 -8.14 13.04 5.03
C SER A 159 -8.75 12.06 6.03
N ASN A 160 -9.86 11.42 5.64
CA ASN A 160 -10.47 10.32 6.38
C ASN A 160 -10.06 8.94 5.85
N SER A 161 -9.07 8.88 4.94
CA SER A 161 -8.45 7.63 4.55
C SER A 161 -7.57 7.08 5.68
N ILE A 162 -7.32 5.77 5.68
CA ILE A 162 -6.30 5.11 6.50
C ILE A 162 -5.44 4.31 5.55
N ALA A 163 -4.13 4.55 5.58
CA ALA A 163 -3.18 3.75 4.83
C ALA A 163 -2.93 2.42 5.53
N VAL A 164 -2.89 1.36 4.74
CA VAL A 164 -2.66 -0.01 5.18
C VAL A 164 -1.39 -0.51 4.53
N PHE A 165 -0.47 -1.01 5.34
CA PHE A 165 0.74 -1.69 4.90
C PHE A 165 0.78 -3.09 5.48
N ILE A 166 1.02 -4.08 4.63
CA ILE A 166 1.28 -5.47 5.02
C ILE A 166 2.63 -5.86 4.44
N PRO A 167 3.72 -5.84 5.22
CA PRO A 167 5.01 -6.33 4.78
C PRO A 167 4.93 -7.84 4.52
N ILE A 168 5.37 -8.29 3.34
CA ILE A 168 5.34 -9.71 2.95
C ILE A 168 6.75 -10.30 3.00
N PHE A 169 7.70 -9.63 2.35
CA PHE A 169 9.12 -9.97 2.39
C PHE A 169 9.88 -8.69 2.71
N SER A 170 10.63 -8.66 3.80
CA SER A 170 11.38 -7.46 4.19
C SER A 170 12.68 -7.80 4.87
N ASP A 171 13.70 -7.02 4.53
CA ASP A 171 14.85 -6.80 5.41
C ASP A 171 14.67 -5.45 6.11
N GLU A 172 13.97 -5.48 7.25
CA GLU A 172 13.60 -4.30 8.05
C GLU A 172 14.81 -3.49 8.54
N LYS A 173 15.98 -4.11 8.64
CA LYS A 173 17.23 -3.43 9.02
C LYS A 173 17.77 -2.56 7.89
N ASN A 174 17.48 -2.94 6.65
CA ASN A 174 18.11 -2.37 5.48
C ASN A 174 17.15 -1.53 4.59
N ILE A 175 15.85 -1.82 4.62
CA ILE A 175 14.82 -1.06 3.88
C ILE A 175 13.57 -0.94 4.76
N ASN A 176 13.38 0.22 5.38
CA ASN A 176 12.25 0.48 6.27
C ASN A 176 11.52 1.77 5.91
N VAL A 177 10.60 2.18 6.78
CA VAL A 177 9.88 3.44 6.67
C VAL A 177 10.13 4.22 7.94
N LYS A 178 10.59 5.46 7.79
CA LYS A 178 10.70 6.40 8.89
C LYS A 178 9.37 7.10 9.07
N TRP A 179 8.91 7.26 10.31
CA TRP A 179 7.62 7.83 10.66
C TRP A 179 7.82 8.99 11.63
N ILE A 180 7.18 10.12 11.37
CA ILE A 180 7.26 11.32 12.18
C ILE A 180 5.86 11.88 12.40
N GLU A 181 5.41 11.88 13.65
CA GLU A 181 4.23 12.65 14.06
C GLU A 181 4.59 14.13 14.09
N PRO A 182 3.95 14.96 13.23
CA PRO A 182 4.23 16.39 13.22
C PRO A 182 3.64 17.07 14.46
N LEU A 183 4.19 18.22 14.83
CA LEU A 183 3.68 18.96 16.01
C LEU A 183 2.38 19.70 15.73
N THR A 184 2.17 20.07 14.48
CA THR A 184 1.00 20.78 13.95
C THR A 184 0.89 20.41 12.48
N PHE A 185 -0.29 20.53 11.91
CA PHE A 185 -0.48 20.39 10.46
C PHE A 185 -1.12 21.67 9.91
N PRO A 186 -0.33 22.62 9.38
CA PRO A 186 -0.86 23.88 8.85
C PRO A 186 -1.87 23.66 7.72
N GLU A 187 -2.94 24.46 7.70
CA GLU A 187 -3.99 24.37 6.68
C GLU A 187 -3.46 24.49 5.25
N LYS A 188 -2.46 25.34 5.02
CA LYS A 188 -1.78 25.48 3.71
C LYS A 188 -1.14 24.19 3.18
N LEU A 189 -0.88 23.21 4.05
CA LEU A 189 -0.33 21.89 3.70
C LEU A 189 -1.42 20.81 3.61
N MET A 190 -2.68 21.13 3.89
CA MET A 190 -3.83 20.21 3.79
C MET A 190 -4.33 20.08 2.34
N GLN A 191 -3.42 19.88 1.41
CA GLN A 191 -3.69 19.79 -0.03
C GLN A 191 -2.61 18.98 -0.74
N PRO A 192 -2.88 18.49 -1.97
CA PRO A 192 -1.82 17.94 -2.82
C PRO A 192 -0.68 18.95 -3.01
N LEU A 193 0.56 18.49 -2.91
CA LEU A 193 1.74 19.33 -3.16
C LEU A 193 2.36 18.99 -4.52
N SER A 194 2.97 19.99 -5.18
CA SER A 194 3.72 19.76 -6.42
C SER A 194 5.01 18.98 -6.20
N ASP A 195 5.68 19.22 -5.06
CA ASP A 195 6.85 18.47 -4.60
C ASP A 195 6.71 18.24 -3.09
N PHE A 196 7.05 17.05 -2.61
CA PHE A 196 7.01 16.75 -1.18
C PHE A 196 8.00 17.58 -0.35
N ASN A 197 9.05 18.13 -0.99
CA ASN A 197 9.96 19.05 -0.33
C ASN A 197 9.29 20.35 0.13
N ASP A 198 8.15 20.72 -0.45
CA ASP A 198 7.41 21.95 -0.08
C ASP A 198 6.82 21.86 1.35
N GLY A 199 6.62 20.65 1.86
CA GLY A 199 6.13 20.39 3.22
C GLY A 199 7.21 20.00 4.24
N LYS A 200 8.48 19.93 3.84
CA LYS A 200 9.56 19.31 4.65
C LYS A 200 9.70 19.90 6.06
N ASP A 201 9.43 21.19 6.24
CA ASP A 201 9.67 21.87 7.52
C ASP A 201 8.74 21.37 8.64
N ILE A 202 7.62 20.70 8.29
CA ILE A 202 6.67 20.13 9.26
C ILE A 202 7.30 19.02 10.12
N VAL A 203 8.40 18.41 9.66
CA VAL A 203 9.09 17.35 10.40
C VAL A 203 9.96 17.90 11.53
N ASN A 204 10.27 19.20 11.51
CA ASN A 204 11.16 19.81 12.49
C ASN A 204 10.52 19.79 13.89
N GLY A 205 11.21 19.16 14.84
CA GLY A 205 10.72 18.97 16.20
C GLY A 205 9.61 17.93 16.33
N GLY A 206 9.22 17.25 15.24
CA GLY A 206 8.27 16.15 15.25
C GLY A 206 8.75 14.95 16.08
N MET A 207 7.83 14.08 16.43
CA MET A 207 8.12 12.87 17.22
C MET A 207 8.32 11.68 16.27
N GLU A 208 9.53 11.13 16.26
CA GLU A 208 9.82 9.92 15.50
C GLU A 208 9.20 8.70 16.19
N TYR A 209 8.51 7.85 15.42
CA TYR A 209 8.01 6.58 15.92
C TYR A 209 9.00 5.46 15.59
N GLU A 210 9.37 4.67 16.60
CA GLU A 210 10.23 3.51 16.44
C GLU A 210 9.38 2.30 16.01
N VAL A 211 9.26 2.11 14.71
CA VAL A 211 8.38 1.11 14.10
C VAL A 211 9.17 0.15 13.23
N ASP A 212 8.97 -1.14 13.49
CA ASP A 212 9.55 -2.21 12.68
C ASP A 212 8.55 -2.59 11.57
N PHE A 213 9.03 -2.59 10.33
CA PHE A 213 8.23 -2.92 9.16
C PHE A 213 8.28 -4.43 8.88
N SER A 214 7.95 -5.23 9.90
CA SER A 214 8.18 -6.68 9.92
C SER A 214 7.11 -7.48 9.18
N PRO A 215 7.46 -8.62 8.54
CA PRO A 215 6.50 -9.49 7.89
C PRO A 215 5.48 -10.08 8.86
N GLY A 216 4.24 -10.22 8.39
CA GLY A 216 3.12 -10.74 9.19
C GLY A 216 2.46 -9.71 10.11
N ASN A 217 2.87 -8.45 10.01
CA ASN A 217 2.17 -7.34 10.64
C ASN A 217 1.20 -6.67 9.65
N ILE A 218 0.12 -6.11 10.18
CA ILE A 218 -0.69 -5.09 9.51
C ILE A 218 -0.42 -3.75 10.19
N ILE A 219 -0.09 -2.73 9.40
CA ILE A 219 0.22 -1.38 9.87
C ILE A 219 -0.86 -0.45 9.35
N LEU A 220 -1.58 0.21 10.27
CA LEU A 220 -2.62 1.19 9.99
C LEU A 220 -2.07 2.59 10.30
N VAL A 221 -2.19 3.50 9.34
CA VAL A 221 -1.58 4.84 9.41
C VAL A 221 -2.60 5.92 9.07
N ASP A 222 -2.73 6.93 9.94
CA ASP A 222 -3.53 8.13 9.63
C ASP A 222 -2.77 9.00 8.61
N PRO A 223 -3.47 9.62 7.64
CA PRO A 223 -2.86 10.33 6.52
C PRO A 223 -2.02 11.54 6.94
N TYR A 224 -2.16 12.03 8.18
CA TYR A 224 -1.37 13.16 8.69
C TYR A 224 0.00 12.73 9.21
N LEU A 225 0.27 11.43 9.35
CA LEU A 225 1.57 10.93 9.76
C LEU A 225 2.58 11.10 8.62
N ILE A 226 3.66 11.84 8.89
CA ILE A 226 4.71 12.05 7.89
C ILE A 226 5.58 10.80 7.83
N HIS A 227 5.90 10.36 6.62
CA HIS A 227 6.71 9.17 6.42
C HIS A 227 7.60 9.23 5.19
N ALA A 228 8.66 8.41 5.20
CA ALA A 228 9.56 8.24 4.07
C ALA A 228 10.15 6.83 4.04
N THR A 229 10.26 6.25 2.85
CA THR A 229 11.06 5.06 2.61
C THR A 229 12.54 5.37 2.89
N ASN A 230 13.15 4.61 3.78
CA ASN A 230 14.57 4.71 4.11
C ASN A 230 15.30 3.50 3.50
N LYS A 231 16.27 3.78 2.62
CA LYS A 231 17.03 2.78 1.86
C LYS A 231 18.48 2.78 2.35
N VAL A 232 18.90 1.69 2.99
CA VAL A 232 20.25 1.54 3.57
C VAL A 232 21.14 0.63 2.72
N ARG A 233 20.61 -0.46 2.16
CA ARG A 233 21.36 -1.40 1.29
C ARG A 233 20.58 -1.80 0.04
N ASP A 234 21.30 -2.29 -0.96
CA ASP A 234 20.75 -2.83 -2.22
C ASP A 234 20.11 -4.21 -2.01
N LEU A 235 18.91 -4.19 -1.43
CA LEU A 235 18.06 -5.35 -1.23
C LEU A 235 16.65 -5.06 -1.76
N LEU A 236 15.78 -6.07 -1.75
CA LEU A 236 14.38 -5.91 -2.11
C LEU A 236 13.49 -6.00 -0.88
N ARG A 237 12.43 -5.19 -0.88
CA ARG A 237 11.32 -5.30 0.06
C ARG A 237 10.02 -5.39 -0.72
N LEU A 238 9.14 -6.31 -0.36
CA LEU A 238 7.80 -6.45 -0.93
C LEU A 238 6.74 -6.22 0.14
N SER A 239 5.78 -5.36 -0.16
CA SER A 239 4.63 -5.10 0.71
C SER A 239 3.36 -4.95 -0.11
N ILE A 240 2.23 -5.16 0.57
CA ILE A 240 0.92 -4.75 0.08
C ILE A 240 0.59 -3.40 0.70
N ASP A 241 0.32 -2.40 -0.14
CA ASP A 241 0.06 -1.03 0.28
C ASP A 241 -1.26 -0.54 -0.33
N PHE A 242 -2.21 -0.09 0.48
CA PHE A 242 -3.43 0.53 -0.04
C PHE A 242 -4.03 1.48 0.98
N ARG A 243 -5.22 1.98 0.70
CA ARG A 243 -5.95 2.88 1.58
C ARG A 243 -7.40 2.46 1.65
N PHE A 244 -8.05 2.79 2.75
CA PHE A 244 -9.50 2.71 2.85
C PHE A 244 -10.07 4.01 3.43
N ILE A 245 -11.25 4.39 2.97
CA ILE A 245 -12.02 5.51 3.52
C ILE A 245 -12.80 5.00 4.72
N THR A 246 -12.70 5.71 5.84
CA THR A 246 -13.38 5.35 7.07
C THR A 246 -14.88 5.70 7.01
N GLN A 247 -15.73 4.87 7.63
CA GLN A 247 -17.15 5.23 7.85
C GLN A 247 -17.29 6.41 8.82
N LYS A 248 -16.40 6.48 9.82
CA LYS A 248 -16.38 7.56 10.82
C LYS A 248 -15.61 8.77 10.28
N VAL A 249 -16.34 9.78 9.84
CA VAL A 249 -15.81 11.09 9.46
C VAL A 249 -15.72 11.99 10.70
N ILE A 250 -14.64 12.77 10.82
CA ILE A 250 -14.48 13.82 11.83
C ILE A 250 -14.49 15.19 11.15
N ASP A 251 -14.87 16.26 11.86
CA ASP A 251 -15.05 17.61 11.27
C ASP A 251 -13.83 18.11 10.48
N LYS A 252 -12.63 17.80 10.98
CA LYS A 252 -11.35 18.19 10.34
C LYS A 252 -11.10 17.50 9.00
N ASP A 253 -11.87 16.47 8.64
CA ASP A 253 -11.69 15.79 7.36
C ASP A 253 -12.21 16.62 6.18
N LEU A 254 -13.19 17.49 6.42
CA LEU A 254 -13.83 18.31 5.38
C LEU A 254 -12.88 19.31 4.71
N ILE A 255 -11.74 19.59 5.34
CA ILE A 255 -10.73 20.56 4.88
C ILE A 255 -9.88 19.99 3.73
N ALA A 256 -9.77 18.65 3.62
CA ALA A 256 -8.96 17.97 2.62
C ALA A 256 -9.71 16.75 2.06
N PRO A 257 -10.68 16.96 1.15
CA PRO A 257 -11.56 15.89 0.64
C PRO A 257 -10.84 14.87 -0.25
N GLY A 258 -9.60 15.16 -0.66
CA GLY A 258 -8.81 14.34 -1.58
C GLY A 258 -9.19 14.55 -3.05
N THR A 259 -8.34 14.07 -3.95
CA THR A 259 -8.52 14.19 -5.42
C THR A 259 -8.62 12.84 -6.14
N ARG A 260 -8.65 11.76 -5.37
CA ARG A 260 -8.49 10.37 -5.84
C ARG A 260 -9.71 9.49 -5.59
N GLN A 261 -10.87 10.08 -5.30
CA GLN A 261 -12.07 9.36 -4.89
C GLN A 261 -12.54 8.33 -5.94
N ASP A 262 -12.32 8.60 -7.23
CA ASP A 262 -12.68 7.69 -8.33
C ASP A 262 -11.92 6.35 -8.30
N ASN A 263 -10.80 6.24 -7.56
CA ASN A 263 -10.04 5.00 -7.42
C ASN A 263 -10.55 4.10 -6.29
N TYR A 264 -11.70 4.42 -5.68
CA TYR A 264 -12.23 3.71 -4.53
C TYR A 264 -13.51 2.95 -4.87
N LEU A 265 -13.57 1.68 -4.49
CA LEU A 265 -14.78 0.85 -4.55
C LEU A 265 -15.44 0.79 -3.18
N SER A 266 -16.76 0.55 -3.12
CA SER A 266 -17.39 0.22 -1.83
C SER A 266 -16.75 -1.03 -1.21
N TYR A 267 -16.80 -1.19 0.11
CA TYR A 267 -16.27 -2.41 0.76
C TYR A 267 -16.91 -3.68 0.17
N GLU A 268 -18.23 -3.68 -0.05
CA GLU A 268 -18.95 -4.81 -0.62
C GLU A 268 -18.39 -5.18 -2.00
N GLU A 269 -18.24 -4.21 -2.90
CA GLU A 269 -17.67 -4.44 -4.24
C GLU A 269 -16.24 -4.95 -4.20
N TRP A 270 -15.39 -4.36 -3.36
CA TRP A 270 -14.00 -4.76 -3.25
C TRP A 270 -13.84 -6.15 -2.61
N SER A 271 -14.63 -6.46 -1.59
CA SER A 271 -14.55 -7.73 -0.85
C SER A 271 -14.94 -8.95 -1.69
N ASP A 272 -15.72 -8.71 -2.73
CA ASP A 272 -16.18 -9.71 -3.69
C ASP A 272 -15.14 -10.00 -4.80
N ILE A 273 -14.03 -9.24 -4.87
CA ILE A 273 -12.94 -9.49 -5.82
C ILE A 273 -12.23 -10.82 -5.50
N GLY A 274 -12.10 -11.67 -6.53
CA GLY A 274 -11.62 -13.05 -6.46
C GLY A 274 -12.66 -14.06 -5.97
N GLN A 275 -13.91 -13.63 -5.76
CA GLN A 275 -15.05 -14.49 -5.42
C GLN A 275 -16.17 -14.35 -6.47
N GLY A 276 -16.98 -13.29 -6.39
CA GLY A 276 -18.04 -12.98 -7.35
C GLY A 276 -17.66 -11.90 -8.37
N ARG A 277 -16.55 -11.20 -8.18
CA ARG A 277 -15.98 -10.23 -9.13
C ARG A 277 -14.54 -10.56 -9.47
N SER A 278 -14.10 -10.15 -10.66
CA SER A 278 -12.72 -10.25 -11.11
C SER A 278 -12.22 -8.90 -11.56
N LEU A 279 -11.07 -8.50 -11.02
CA LEU A 279 -10.23 -7.47 -11.61
C LEU A 279 -9.61 -8.00 -12.89
N THR A 280 -9.68 -7.22 -13.97
CA THR A 280 -9.18 -7.60 -15.29
C THR A 280 -8.31 -6.53 -15.91
N SER A 281 -7.35 -6.99 -16.72
CA SER A 281 -6.49 -6.16 -17.56
C SER A 281 -6.45 -6.78 -18.95
N ALA A 282 -6.73 -5.98 -19.97
CA ALA A 282 -6.51 -6.39 -21.36
C ALA A 282 -5.03 -6.24 -21.79
N LEU A 283 -4.20 -5.59 -20.96
CA LEU A 283 -2.84 -5.25 -21.31
C LEU A 283 -1.92 -6.48 -21.21
N PRO A 284 -1.04 -6.71 -22.20
CA PRO A 284 -0.05 -7.78 -22.14
C PRO A 284 1.03 -7.49 -21.08
N LEU A 285 1.81 -8.51 -20.74
CA LEU A 285 2.99 -8.38 -19.87
C LEU A 285 4.16 -7.77 -20.66
N THR A 286 4.10 -6.46 -20.89
CA THR A 286 5.12 -5.70 -21.61
C THR A 286 5.65 -4.55 -20.77
N LYS A 287 6.78 -3.98 -21.22
CA LYS A 287 7.49 -2.90 -20.50
C LYS A 287 6.56 -1.73 -20.23
N PHE A 288 6.50 -1.29 -18.98
CA PHE A 288 5.72 -0.14 -18.57
C PHE A 288 6.21 1.13 -19.29
N SER A 289 5.35 1.72 -20.13
CA SER A 289 5.58 3.01 -20.78
C SER A 289 4.79 4.10 -20.04
N ASN A 290 5.47 5.19 -19.68
CA ASN A 290 4.91 6.32 -18.93
C ASN A 290 3.98 7.23 -19.75
N GLU A 291 3.63 6.86 -20.99
CA GLU A 291 3.13 7.82 -21.97
C GLU A 291 1.70 8.32 -21.73
N THR A 292 0.90 7.63 -20.90
CA THR A 292 -0.52 8.00 -20.73
C THR A 292 -0.88 8.76 -19.44
N ASN A 293 -0.03 8.81 -18.39
CA ASN A 293 -0.50 9.22 -17.05
C ASN A 293 0.25 10.35 -16.33
N ARG A 294 1.17 11.07 -17.00
CA ARG A 294 1.98 12.11 -16.33
C ARG A 294 1.22 13.36 -15.86
N ARG A 295 -0.07 13.53 -16.20
CA ARG A 295 -0.81 14.79 -15.99
C ARG A 295 -2.07 14.68 -15.13
N GLN A 296 -2.43 13.52 -14.63
CA GLN A 296 -3.66 13.33 -13.87
C GLN A 296 -3.35 12.55 -12.60
N ASN A 297 -3.89 12.97 -11.44
CA ASN A 297 -3.79 12.29 -10.15
C ASN A 297 -4.55 10.93 -10.15
N LYS A 298 -4.36 10.12 -11.18
CA LYS A 298 -5.02 8.83 -11.41
C LYS A 298 -4.12 7.68 -10.99
N TYR A 299 -4.74 6.51 -10.81
CA TYR A 299 -4.00 5.28 -10.63
C TYR A 299 -3.06 5.01 -11.82
N ALA A 300 -1.97 4.27 -11.60
CA ALA A 300 -0.92 4.05 -12.60
C ALA A 300 -1.39 3.27 -13.84
N ALA A 301 -2.53 2.59 -13.76
CA ALA A 301 -3.16 1.81 -14.82
C ALA A 301 -4.70 1.87 -14.70
N GLU A 302 -5.42 1.49 -15.76
CA GLU A 302 -6.86 1.30 -15.70
C GLU A 302 -7.18 -0.19 -15.63
N TYR A 303 -8.13 -0.57 -14.78
CA TYR A 303 -8.59 -1.95 -14.63
C TYR A 303 -10.11 -2.02 -14.70
N GLY A 304 -10.60 -3.08 -15.34
CA GLY A 304 -12.00 -3.44 -15.25
C GLY A 304 -12.26 -4.23 -13.97
N VAL A 305 -13.44 -4.07 -13.39
CA VAL A 305 -13.97 -4.98 -12.37
C VAL A 305 -15.28 -5.53 -12.90
N ILE A 306 -15.30 -6.84 -13.17
CA ILE A 306 -16.42 -7.51 -13.81
C ILE A 306 -16.98 -8.64 -12.95
N LYS A 307 -18.27 -8.95 -13.09
CA LYS A 307 -18.88 -10.07 -12.36
C LYS A 307 -18.43 -11.39 -12.97
N ILE A 308 -18.18 -12.38 -12.12
CA ILE A 308 -17.88 -13.75 -12.52
C ILE A 308 -19.23 -14.47 -12.68
N LYS A 309 -19.47 -15.08 -13.85
CA LYS A 309 -20.64 -15.91 -14.09
C LYS A 309 -20.16 -17.31 -14.49
N ASP A 310 -20.67 -18.34 -13.84
CA ASP A 310 -20.34 -19.75 -14.12
C ASP A 310 -18.82 -20.03 -14.14
N GLY A 311 -18.06 -19.38 -13.25
CA GLY A 311 -16.61 -19.52 -13.15
C GLY A 311 -15.77 -18.73 -14.16
N ASN A 312 -16.39 -17.96 -15.06
CA ASN A 312 -15.70 -17.15 -16.06
C ASN A 312 -15.96 -15.63 -15.87
N PRO A 313 -14.94 -14.76 -16.05
CA PRO A 313 -15.13 -13.31 -16.03
C PRO A 313 -15.95 -12.84 -17.25
N TYR A 314 -17.02 -12.05 -17.04
CA TYR A 314 -17.88 -11.49 -18.10
C TYR A 314 -17.65 -10.00 -18.36
#